data_AF-A0A7R9UNB6-F1
#
_entry.id   AF-A0A7R9UNB6-F1
#
_cell.length_a   1.000
_cell.length_b   1.000
_cell.length_c   1.000
_cell.angle_alpha   90.00
_cell.angle_beta   90.00
_cell.angle_gamma   90.00
#
_symmetry.space_group_name_H-M   'P 1'
#
loop_
_entity.id
_entity.type
_entity.pdbx_description
1 polymer ?
#
loop_
_entity_poly.entity_id
_entity_poly.type
_entity_poly.pdbx_seq_one_letter_code
_entity_poly.pdbx_strand_id
1 'polypeptide(L)'
;NSPVSPIYLRAFVAEHRIDRTMPTLALGRLARELTAHSRRSLLEDLVDSRAVLPGTNSPPCSAATVFISHAQSCSFVKLLDAIDAHVTMHALDPRQVFVWLDVFCIRQHEIECDVAHIGNIERHIGSVVAVLDPWFNPVCLTRMWCLYEVAHAQSSARVSLSLTMAPS
;
A
#
# COMPACT_ATOMS: atom_id res chain seq x y z
N ASN A 1 8.58 5.53 -10.05
CA ASN A 1 7.45 5.83 -9.15
C ASN A 1 6.16 5.84 -9.94
N SER A 2 5.23 4.92 -9.65
CA SER A 2 3.82 5.11 -10.06
C SER A 2 2.80 4.64 -9.01
N PRO A 3 2.98 4.80 -7.70
CA PRO A 3 2.00 4.30 -6.71
C PRO A 3 0.56 4.78 -6.88
N VAL A 4 -0.30 4.10 -6.16
CA VAL A 4 -1.73 3.98 -6.44
C VAL A 4 -2.54 4.90 -5.53
N SER A 5 -3.56 5.54 -6.06
CA SER A 5 -4.48 6.36 -5.27
C SER A 5 -5.36 5.48 -4.36
N PRO A 6 -5.61 5.87 -3.10
CA PRO A 6 -6.58 5.20 -2.23
C PRO A 6 -7.98 5.10 -2.86
N ILE A 7 -8.38 6.09 -3.67
CA ILE A 7 -9.65 6.08 -4.40
C ILE A 7 -9.71 4.90 -5.37
N TYR A 8 -8.62 4.65 -6.11
CA TYR A 8 -8.53 3.49 -6.99
C TYR A 8 -8.56 2.18 -6.20
N LEU A 9 -7.83 2.08 -5.08
CA LEU A 9 -7.81 0.88 -4.25
C LEU A 9 -9.22 0.50 -3.75
N ARG A 10 -10.04 1.50 -3.40
CA ARG A 10 -11.46 1.28 -3.05
C ARG A 10 -12.28 0.79 -4.24
N ALA A 11 -12.06 1.32 -5.43
CA ALA A 11 -12.70 0.84 -6.65
C ALA A 11 -12.32 -0.62 -6.94
N PHE A 12 -11.04 -0.96 -6.80
CA PHE A 12 -10.51 -2.31 -6.95
C PHE A 12 -11.15 -3.29 -5.95
N VAL A 13 -11.33 -2.88 -4.69
CA VAL A 13 -12.07 -3.68 -3.69
C VAL A 13 -13.49 -3.98 -4.15
N ALA A 14 -14.20 -2.97 -4.69
CA ALA A 14 -15.57 -3.13 -5.16
C ALA A 14 -15.65 -4.04 -6.40
N GLU A 15 -14.76 -3.83 -7.37
CA GLU A 15 -14.68 -4.59 -8.62
C GLU A 15 -14.41 -6.08 -8.37
N HIS A 16 -13.44 -6.39 -7.52
CA HIS A 16 -13.04 -7.77 -7.20
C HIS A 16 -13.79 -8.38 -6.01
N ARG A 17 -14.79 -7.67 -5.47
CA ARG A 17 -15.63 -8.10 -4.33
C ARG A 17 -14.79 -8.57 -3.13
N ILE A 18 -13.74 -7.83 -2.81
CA ILE A 18 -12.86 -8.13 -1.69
C ILE A 18 -13.59 -7.81 -0.39
N ASP A 19 -13.79 -8.82 0.46
CA ASP A 19 -14.45 -8.64 1.75
C ASP A 19 -13.47 -8.23 2.87
N ARG A 20 -14.04 -7.85 4.02
CA ARG A 20 -13.29 -7.38 5.20
C ARG A 20 -12.42 -8.46 5.85
N THR A 21 -12.61 -9.73 5.53
CA THR A 21 -11.84 -10.85 6.09
C THR A 21 -10.60 -11.18 5.27
N MET A 22 -10.55 -10.76 3.99
CA MET A 22 -9.43 -11.08 3.12
C MET A 22 -8.13 -10.40 3.59
N PRO A 23 -7.08 -11.17 3.92
CA PRO A 23 -5.78 -10.60 4.28
C PRO A 23 -5.03 -10.12 3.03
N THR A 24 -4.12 -9.14 3.18
CA THR A 24 -3.30 -8.67 2.04
C THR A 24 -2.49 -9.80 1.40
N LEU A 25 -2.08 -10.81 2.16
CA LEU A 25 -1.42 -12.01 1.61
C LEU A 25 -2.30 -12.78 0.61
N ALA A 26 -3.62 -12.85 0.86
CA ALA A 26 -4.55 -13.45 -0.09
C ALA A 26 -4.75 -12.56 -1.32
N LEU A 27 -4.77 -11.24 -1.13
CA LEU A 27 -4.75 -10.29 -2.23
C LEU A 27 -3.49 -10.47 -3.11
N GLY A 28 -2.33 -10.79 -2.54
CA GLY A 28 -1.13 -11.11 -3.33
C GLY A 28 -1.27 -12.33 -4.22
N ARG A 29 -2.12 -13.31 -3.86
CA ARG A 29 -2.46 -14.44 -4.74
C ARG A 29 -3.38 -14.00 -5.87
N LEU A 30 -4.42 -13.22 -5.56
CA LEU A 30 -5.29 -12.63 -6.58
C LEU A 30 -4.50 -11.76 -7.56
N ALA A 31 -3.58 -10.93 -7.06
CA ALA A 31 -2.68 -10.13 -7.87
C ALA A 31 -1.88 -10.99 -8.85
N ARG A 32 -1.34 -12.12 -8.39
CA ARG A 32 -0.63 -13.08 -9.25
C ARG A 32 -1.52 -13.69 -10.33
N GLU A 33 -2.79 -13.97 -10.02
CA GLU A 33 -3.77 -14.49 -10.98
C GLU A 33 -4.10 -13.43 -12.05
N LEU A 34 -4.37 -12.19 -11.62
CA LEU A 34 -4.68 -11.08 -12.53
C LEU A 34 -3.51 -10.76 -13.47
N THR A 35 -2.28 -10.78 -12.96
CA THR A 35 -1.07 -10.51 -13.75
C THR A 35 -0.42 -11.78 -14.32
N ALA A 36 -1.13 -12.92 -14.37
CA ALA A 36 -0.56 -14.17 -14.87
C ALA A 36 -0.11 -14.08 -16.33
N HIS A 37 -0.81 -13.28 -17.13
CA HIS A 37 -0.54 -13.08 -18.55
C HIS A 37 0.66 -12.16 -18.80
N SER A 38 0.82 -11.10 -18.01
CA SER A 38 1.86 -10.07 -18.15
C SER A 38 3.13 -10.41 -17.36
N ARG A 39 2.99 -11.20 -16.29
CA ARG A 39 4.01 -11.45 -15.24
C ARG A 39 4.52 -10.18 -14.55
N ARG A 40 3.80 -9.07 -14.70
CA ARG A 40 4.12 -7.76 -14.14
C ARG A 40 3.46 -7.58 -12.78
N SER A 41 3.77 -6.46 -12.13
CA SER A 41 3.04 -5.99 -10.95
C SER A 41 1.66 -5.46 -11.35
N LEU A 42 0.71 -5.44 -10.41
CA LEU A 42 -0.61 -4.84 -10.67
C LEU A 42 -0.48 -3.38 -11.09
N LEU A 43 0.51 -2.68 -10.54
CA LEU A 43 0.75 -1.29 -10.88
C LEU A 43 1.18 -1.10 -12.33
N GLU A 44 2.10 -1.93 -12.82
CA GLU A 44 2.55 -1.83 -14.22
C GLU A 44 1.39 -2.09 -15.19
N ASP A 45 0.56 -3.11 -14.92
CA ASP A 45 -0.63 -3.39 -15.72
C ASP A 45 -1.65 -2.24 -15.64
N LEU A 46 -1.81 -1.62 -14.46
CA LEU A 46 -2.65 -0.45 -14.27
C LEU A 46 -2.18 0.75 -15.10
N VAL A 47 -0.89 1.05 -15.10
CA VAL A 47 -0.30 2.14 -15.89
C VAL A 47 -0.55 1.93 -17.37
N ASP A 48 -0.40 0.70 -17.87
CA ASP A 48 -0.60 0.37 -19.28
C ASP A 48 -2.07 0.41 -19.70
N SER A 49 -3.00 0.13 -18.77
CA SER A 49 -4.45 0.13 -19.04
C SER A 49 -5.05 1.51 -19.34
N ARG A 50 -4.33 2.60 -19.06
CA ARG A 50 -4.84 3.99 -19.13
C ARG A 50 -6.14 4.19 -18.33
N ALA A 51 -6.34 3.44 -17.25
CA ALA A 51 -7.45 3.63 -16.34
C ALA A 51 -7.47 5.07 -15.79
N VAL A 52 -8.65 5.53 -15.39
CA VAL A 52 -8.88 6.82 -14.72
C VAL A 52 -9.57 6.57 -13.38
N LEU A 53 -9.36 7.49 -12.44
CA LEU A 53 -10.07 7.43 -11.16
C LEU A 53 -11.58 7.54 -11.37
N PRO A 54 -12.40 6.71 -10.69
CA PRO A 54 -13.85 6.75 -10.84
C PRO A 54 -14.43 8.15 -10.63
N GLY A 55 -15.30 8.58 -11.56
CA GLY A 55 -15.93 9.89 -11.51
C GLY A 55 -15.00 11.08 -11.81
N THR A 56 -13.81 10.83 -12.36
CA THR A 56 -12.84 11.88 -12.72
C THR A 56 -12.07 11.53 -14.00
N ASN A 57 -11.26 12.47 -14.49
CA ASN A 57 -10.26 12.24 -15.56
C ASN A 57 -8.82 12.19 -15.02
N SER A 58 -8.63 12.02 -13.72
CA SER A 58 -7.31 11.96 -13.10
C SER A 58 -6.71 10.56 -13.20
N PRO A 59 -5.38 10.43 -13.35
CA PRO A 59 -4.73 9.12 -13.37
C PRO A 59 -4.82 8.44 -11.99
N PRO A 60 -4.99 7.11 -11.94
CA PRO A 60 -5.07 6.33 -10.71
C PRO A 60 -3.70 6.11 -10.06
N CYS A 61 -2.64 6.47 -10.77
CA CYS A 61 -1.25 6.31 -10.37
C CYS A 61 -0.46 7.60 -10.58
N SER A 62 0.42 7.94 -9.64
CA SER A 62 1.33 9.09 -9.72
C SER A 62 2.55 8.87 -8.83
N ALA A 63 3.39 9.90 -8.63
CA ALA A 63 4.54 9.81 -7.74
C ALA A 63 4.13 9.49 -6.30
N ALA A 64 4.93 8.67 -5.62
CA ALA A 64 4.71 8.25 -4.25
C ALA A 64 4.69 9.41 -3.27
N THR A 65 3.68 9.45 -2.42
CA THR A 65 3.61 10.39 -1.31
C THR A 65 3.81 9.70 0.04
N VAL A 66 3.57 8.39 0.11
CA VAL A 66 3.67 7.63 1.35
C VAL A 66 3.96 6.16 1.08
N PHE A 67 4.85 5.58 1.88
CA PHE A 67 5.10 4.15 1.96
C PHE A 67 4.24 3.53 3.06
N ILE A 68 3.56 2.42 2.78
CA ILE A 68 2.68 1.77 3.75
C ILE A 68 3.35 0.52 4.34
N SER A 69 3.81 0.63 5.58
CA SER A 69 4.29 -0.52 6.35
C SER A 69 3.11 -1.21 7.05
N HIS A 70 2.87 -2.47 6.73
CA HIS A 70 1.75 -3.22 7.29
C HIS A 70 2.04 -4.72 7.33
N ALA A 71 1.31 -5.45 8.19
CA ALA A 71 1.39 -6.90 8.24
C ALA A 71 0.50 -7.53 7.17
N GLN A 72 1.08 -8.34 6.27
CA GLN A 72 0.32 -9.00 5.19
C GLN A 72 -0.78 -9.95 5.67
N SER A 73 -0.73 -10.41 6.93
CA SER A 73 -1.78 -11.22 7.55
C SER A 73 -3.02 -10.41 7.96
N CYS A 74 -2.95 -9.08 7.95
CA CYS A 74 -4.07 -8.21 8.31
C CYS A 74 -4.99 -7.97 7.11
N SER A 75 -6.24 -7.59 7.41
CA SER A 75 -7.29 -7.35 6.43
C SER A 75 -6.93 -6.21 5.48
N PHE A 76 -7.11 -6.42 4.18
CA PHE A 76 -6.88 -5.40 3.17
C PHE A 76 -7.89 -4.25 3.26
N VAL A 77 -9.18 -4.55 3.55
CA VAL A 77 -10.18 -3.49 3.71
C VAL A 77 -9.88 -2.63 4.94
N LYS A 78 -9.47 -3.24 6.06
CA LYS A 78 -9.07 -2.47 7.25
C LYS A 78 -7.80 -1.66 7.01
N LEU A 79 -6.88 -2.17 6.20
CA LEU A 79 -5.71 -1.41 5.77
C LEU A 79 -6.13 -0.12 5.04
N LEU A 80 -7.08 -0.21 4.11
CA LEU A 80 -7.61 0.98 3.43
C LEU A 80 -8.35 1.92 4.40
N ASP A 81 -9.08 1.40 5.38
CA ASP A 81 -9.74 2.23 6.40
C ASP A 81 -8.71 3.02 7.22
N ALA A 82 -7.57 2.41 7.55
CA ALA A 82 -6.48 3.06 8.27
C ALA A 82 -5.76 4.12 7.41
N ILE A 83 -5.66 3.89 6.10
CA ILE A 83 -5.14 4.88 5.14
C ILE A 83 -6.10 6.07 5.05
N ASP A 84 -7.41 5.83 4.92
CA ASP A 84 -8.41 6.90 4.86
C ASP A 84 -8.46 7.71 6.17
N ALA A 85 -8.30 7.05 7.31
CA ALA A 85 -8.16 7.70 8.61
C ALA A 85 -6.91 8.59 8.67
N HIS A 86 -5.77 8.13 8.13
CA HIS A 86 -4.55 8.93 8.04
C HIS A 86 -4.75 10.17 7.15
N VAL A 87 -5.32 9.99 5.95
CA VAL A 87 -5.63 11.10 5.03
C VAL A 87 -6.52 12.15 5.71
N THR A 88 -7.55 11.70 6.42
CA THR A 88 -8.49 12.58 7.14
C THR A 88 -7.82 13.30 8.30
N MET A 89 -7.10 12.57 9.16
CA MET A 89 -6.47 13.11 10.36
C MET A 89 -5.42 14.18 10.04
N HIS A 90 -4.73 14.04 8.90
CA HIS A 90 -3.72 14.99 8.45
C HIS A 90 -4.25 16.02 7.44
N ALA A 91 -5.57 16.08 7.22
CA ALA A 91 -6.22 17.00 6.27
C ALA A 91 -5.57 17.00 4.87
N LEU A 92 -5.16 15.82 4.39
CA LEU A 92 -4.55 15.65 3.08
C LEU A 92 -5.63 15.62 2.00
N ASP A 93 -5.33 16.14 0.80
CA ASP A 93 -6.20 15.96 -0.36
C ASP A 93 -6.10 14.49 -0.85
N PRO A 94 -7.16 13.68 -0.74
CA PRO A 94 -7.13 12.27 -1.18
C PRO A 94 -6.80 12.12 -2.67
N ARG A 95 -6.99 13.16 -3.49
CA ARG A 95 -6.65 13.16 -4.92
C ARG A 95 -5.16 13.33 -5.18
N GLN A 96 -4.41 13.78 -4.17
CA GLN A 96 -2.97 14.00 -4.23
C GLN A 96 -2.19 12.96 -3.42
N VAL A 97 -2.86 12.02 -2.76
CA VAL A 97 -2.22 10.93 -2.02
C VAL A 97 -2.06 9.72 -2.92
N PHE A 98 -0.83 9.21 -2.98
CA PHE A 98 -0.47 8.02 -3.75
C PHE A 98 0.39 7.10 -2.88
N VAL A 99 -0.17 5.93 -2.58
CA VAL A 99 0.40 4.99 -1.62
C VAL A 99 1.27 3.96 -2.32
N TRP A 100 2.50 3.83 -1.88
CA TRP A 100 3.34 2.70 -2.24
C TRP A 100 2.94 1.53 -1.34
N LEU A 101 2.38 0.50 -1.97
CA LEU A 101 1.87 -0.68 -1.31
C LEU A 101 2.44 -1.92 -2.01
N ASP A 102 3.11 -2.78 -1.23
CA ASP A 102 3.86 -3.93 -1.73
C ASP A 102 3.06 -4.81 -2.70
N VAL A 103 1.80 -5.13 -2.38
CA VAL A 103 0.94 -6.02 -3.18
C VAL A 103 0.63 -5.46 -4.57
N PHE A 104 0.67 -4.13 -4.74
CA PHE A 104 0.48 -3.47 -6.04
C PHE A 104 1.80 -3.18 -6.75
N CYS A 105 2.83 -2.78 -5.99
CA CYS A 105 4.07 -2.28 -6.56
C CYS A 105 5.12 -3.36 -6.82
N ILE A 106 5.05 -4.51 -6.13
CA ILE A 106 5.97 -5.64 -6.30
C ILE A 106 5.39 -6.68 -7.25
N ARG A 107 6.25 -7.26 -8.09
CA ARG A 107 5.91 -8.38 -8.96
C ARG A 107 5.68 -9.64 -8.11
N GLN A 108 4.41 -10.01 -7.93
CA GLN A 108 4.01 -11.15 -7.08
C GLN A 108 4.46 -12.53 -7.60
N HIS A 109 5.03 -12.57 -8.81
CA HIS A 109 5.67 -13.75 -9.41
C HIS A 109 7.15 -13.90 -9.01
N GLU A 110 7.82 -12.83 -8.59
CA GLU A 110 9.28 -12.74 -8.38
C GLU A 110 9.62 -11.83 -7.18
N ILE A 111 9.05 -12.14 -6.01
CA ILE A 111 9.08 -11.27 -4.82
C ILE A 111 10.51 -10.97 -4.34
N GLU A 112 11.42 -11.96 -4.39
CA GLU A 112 12.78 -11.86 -3.85
C GLU A 112 13.63 -10.78 -4.54
N CYS A 113 13.35 -10.47 -5.81
CA CYS A 113 14.10 -9.46 -6.56
C CYS A 113 13.75 -8.02 -6.15
N ASP A 114 12.51 -7.78 -5.71
CA ASP A 114 12.01 -6.43 -5.47
C ASP A 114 12.19 -6.01 -3.98
N VAL A 115 12.24 -6.95 -3.04
CA VAL A 115 12.40 -6.66 -1.60
C VAL A 115 13.76 -6.08 -1.22
N ALA A 116 14.80 -6.34 -2.03
CA ALA A 116 16.16 -5.84 -1.79
C ALA A 116 16.27 -4.30 -1.85
N HIS A 117 15.26 -3.62 -2.40
CA HIS A 117 15.28 -2.19 -2.65
C HIS A 117 14.34 -1.37 -1.74
N ILE A 118 13.63 -2.00 -0.80
CA ILE A 118 12.63 -1.35 0.06
C ILE A 118 13.21 -0.13 0.79
N GLY A 119 14.39 -0.24 1.41
CA GLY A 119 15.00 0.90 2.11
C GLY A 119 15.33 2.09 1.18
N ASN A 120 15.70 1.83 -0.07
CA ASN A 120 15.91 2.91 -1.04
C ASN A 120 14.59 3.56 -1.46
N ILE A 121 13.52 2.77 -1.57
CA ILE A 121 12.17 3.26 -1.86
C ILE A 121 11.71 4.19 -0.74
N GLU A 122 11.78 3.75 0.53
CA GLU A 122 11.38 4.58 1.67
C GLU A 122 12.11 5.93 1.71
N ARG A 123 13.44 5.93 1.52
CA ARG A 123 14.24 7.17 1.49
C ARG A 123 13.84 8.09 0.35
N HIS A 124 13.46 7.54 -0.79
CA HIS A 124 13.03 8.32 -1.94
C HIS A 124 11.64 8.93 -1.73
N ILE A 125 10.73 8.21 -1.05
CA ILE A 125 9.38 8.69 -0.73
C ILE A 125 9.43 9.73 0.39
N GLY A 126 10.24 9.52 1.42
CA GLY A 126 10.40 10.46 2.54
C GLY A 126 9.28 10.41 3.58
N SER A 127 8.27 9.54 3.41
CA SER A 127 7.17 9.35 4.36
C SER A 127 6.78 7.89 4.47
N VAL A 128 6.73 7.38 5.69
CA VAL A 128 6.33 6.02 6.05
C VAL A 128 5.15 6.10 7.02
N VAL A 129 4.08 5.36 6.71
CA VAL A 129 2.94 5.16 7.59
C VAL A 129 2.90 3.70 8.00
N ALA A 130 3.11 3.43 9.29
CA ALA A 130 2.96 2.11 9.86
C ALA A 130 1.52 1.89 10.35
N VAL A 131 0.88 0.84 9.86
CA VAL A 131 -0.51 0.51 10.17
C VAL A 131 -0.56 -0.49 11.32
N LEU A 132 -1.09 -0.06 12.45
CA LEU A 132 -1.19 -0.87 13.66
C LEU A 132 -2.57 -1.54 13.70
N ASP A 133 -2.64 -2.77 13.22
CA ASP A 133 -3.85 -3.61 13.26
C ASP A 133 -3.53 -5.00 13.83
N PRO A 134 -4.38 -5.57 14.70
CA PRO A 134 -5.50 -4.93 15.41
C PRO A 134 -5.02 -3.96 16.51
N TRP A 135 -5.97 -3.26 17.16
CA TRP A 135 -5.64 -2.26 18.18
C TRP A 135 -4.85 -2.82 19.36
N PHE A 136 -5.31 -3.96 19.88
CA PHE A 136 -4.62 -4.68 20.93
C PHE A 136 -3.67 -5.70 20.30
N ASN A 137 -2.39 -5.66 20.66
CA ASN A 137 -1.33 -6.51 20.11
C ASN A 137 -1.22 -6.38 18.57
N PRO A 138 -0.87 -5.18 18.05
CA PRO A 138 -0.77 -4.95 16.62
C PRO A 138 0.26 -5.89 15.98
N VAL A 139 -0.17 -6.65 14.97
CA VAL A 139 0.65 -7.70 14.34
C VAL A 139 1.87 -7.09 13.67
N CYS A 140 1.75 -5.87 13.15
CA CYS A 140 2.86 -5.11 12.57
C CYS A 140 4.09 -5.04 13.50
N LEU A 141 3.89 -4.91 14.82
CA LEU A 141 4.99 -4.82 15.78
C LEU A 141 5.64 -6.18 16.14
N THR A 142 5.13 -7.30 15.60
CA THR A 142 5.71 -8.64 15.80
C THR A 142 6.38 -9.19 14.53
N ARG A 143 6.29 -8.46 13.41
CA ARG A 143 6.80 -8.88 12.11
C ARG A 143 8.15 -8.23 11.84
N MET A 144 9.18 -9.06 11.62
CA MET A 144 10.55 -8.60 11.36
C MET A 144 10.62 -7.57 10.21
N TRP A 145 9.88 -7.80 9.12
CA TRP A 145 9.85 -6.87 7.98
C TRP A 145 9.28 -5.50 8.35
N CYS A 146 8.15 -5.46 9.06
CA CYS A 146 7.58 -4.19 9.51
C CYS A 146 8.49 -3.48 10.52
N LEU A 147 9.14 -4.22 11.43
CA LEU A 147 10.12 -3.65 12.34
C LEU A 147 11.35 -3.10 11.61
N TYR A 148 11.81 -3.78 10.56
CA TYR A 148 12.88 -3.31 9.70
C TYR A 148 12.51 -2.00 9.00
N GLU A 149 11.32 -1.92 8.39
CA GLU A 149 10.81 -0.71 7.73
C GLU A 149 10.70 0.49 8.71
N VAL A 150 10.15 0.26 9.90
CA VAL A 150 10.06 1.28 10.96
C VAL A 150 11.45 1.73 11.43
N ALA A 151 12.35 0.79 11.71
CA ALA A 151 13.72 1.11 12.16
C ALA A 151 14.51 1.84 11.07
N HIS A 152 14.34 1.42 9.81
CA HIS A 152 15.00 2.04 8.68
C HIS A 152 14.49 3.47 8.44
N ALA A 153 13.17 3.70 8.53
CA ALA A 153 12.59 5.04 8.50
C ALA A 153 13.18 5.93 9.61
N GLN A 154 13.24 5.44 10.85
CA GLN A 154 13.79 6.20 11.98
C GLN A 154 15.30 6.46 11.88
N SER A 155 16.05 5.64 11.14
CA SER A 155 17.48 5.83 10.92
C SER A 155 17.83 7.03 10.03
N SER A 156 16.83 7.65 9.37
CA SER A 156 17.00 8.77 8.46
C SER A 156 16.23 9.99 8.93
N ALA A 157 16.92 11.10 9.17
CA ALA A 157 16.29 12.38 9.49
C ALA A 157 15.41 12.97 8.35
N ARG A 158 15.45 12.36 7.16
CA ARG A 158 14.66 12.79 5.98
C ARG A 158 13.35 12.04 5.81
N VAL A 159 13.12 10.98 6.58
CA VAL A 159 11.92 10.14 6.47
C VAL A 159 11.03 10.42 7.68
N SER A 160 9.81 10.89 7.43
CA SER A 160 8.81 11.03 8.49
C SER A 160 8.14 9.68 8.74
N LEU A 161 8.05 9.26 10.01
CA LEU A 161 7.28 8.09 10.42
C LEU A 161 5.97 8.54 11.10
N SER A 162 4.84 8.06 10.59
CA SER A 162 3.52 8.21 11.21
C SER A 162 2.91 6.85 11.54
N LEU A 163 2.07 6.81 12.57
CA LEU A 163 1.33 5.61 12.97
C LEU A 163 -0.16 5.84 12.68
N THR A 164 -0.85 4.86 12.11
CA THR A 164 -2.29 4.93 11.87
C THR A 164 -2.97 3.59 12.17
N MET A 165 -4.29 3.63 12.35
CA MET A 165 -5.11 2.50 12.74
C MET A 165 -6.47 2.58 12.05
N ALA A 166 -7.08 1.43 11.75
CA ALA A 166 -8.46 1.41 11.28
C ALA A 166 -9.40 1.87 12.42
N PRO A 167 -10.43 2.68 12.13
CA PRO A 167 -11.47 2.99 13.12
C PRO A 167 -12.15 1.72 13.65
N SER A 168 -12.48 1.74 14.94
CA SER A 168 -13.18 0.66 15.65
C SER A 168 -14.61 0.47 15.18
#